data_AF-A0A9W7H5V6-F1
#
_entry.id   AF-A0A9W7H5V6-F1
#
_cell.length_a   1.000
_cell.length_b   1.000
_cell.length_c   1.000
_cell.angle_alpha   90.00
_cell.angle_beta   90.00
_cell.angle_gamma   90.00
#
_symmetry.space_group_name_H-M   'P 1'
#
loop_
_entity.id
_entity.type
_entity.pdbx_description
1 polymer ?
#
loop_
_entity_poly.entity_id
_entity_poly.type
_entity_poly.pdbx_seq_one_letter_code
_entity_poly.pdbx_strand_id
1 'polypeptide(L)' 'MERSGLIEEGCTTPKHPIPEAFQCPPPPRKKSQGGPKREPPKNGYFQPPDLDSLFTMQSRREATWFKL' A
#
# COMPACT_ATOMS: atom_id res chain seq x y z
N MET A 1 -21.74 -23.39 44.98
CA MET A 1 -22.34 -23.03 43.68
C MET A 1 -21.18 -22.58 42.79
N GLU A 2 -20.49 -23.53 42.17
CA GLU A 2 -19.25 -23.26 41.44
C GLU A 2 -19.56 -22.63 40.08
N ARG A 3 -18.96 -21.47 39.82
CA ARG A 3 -19.03 -20.75 38.56
C ARG A 3 -18.00 -21.37 37.61
N SER A 4 -18.43 -22.35 36.83
CA SER A 4 -17.65 -22.91 35.73
C SER A 4 -17.55 -21.88 34.59
N GLY A 5 -16.50 -21.07 34.63
CA GLY A 5 -16.03 -20.32 33.47
C GLY A 5 -15.53 -21.30 32.42
N LEU A 6 -16.42 -21.72 31.50
CA LEU A 6 -16.04 -22.36 30.25
C LEU A 6 -15.30 -21.34 29.39
N ILE A 7 -13.99 -21.25 29.58
CA ILE A 7 -13.09 -20.75 28.54
C ILE A 7 -13.04 -21.84 27.47
N GLU A 8 -13.99 -21.75 26.53
CA GLU A 8 -14.01 -22.56 25.31
C GLU A 8 -12.64 -22.47 24.64
N GLU A 9 -11.95 -23.59 24.50
CA GLU A 9 -10.58 -23.73 23.97
C GLU A 9 -10.55 -23.56 22.43
N GLY A 10 -11.15 -22.50 21.91
CA GLY A 10 -11.24 -22.24 20.47
C GLY A 10 -11.51 -20.78 20.13
N CYS A 11 -11.27 -20.42 18.87
CA CYS A 11 -11.67 -19.12 18.35
C CYS A 11 -13.20 -19.03 18.31
N THR A 12 -13.79 -18.17 19.17
CA THR A 12 -15.22 -17.85 19.15
C THR A 12 -15.48 -16.52 18.46
N THR A 13 -16.63 -16.42 17.80
CA THR A 13 -17.17 -15.15 17.31
C THR A 13 -17.46 -14.22 18.50
N PRO A 14 -17.06 -12.94 18.45
CA PRO A 14 -17.41 -11.96 19.49
C PRO A 14 -18.93 -11.83 19.63
N LYS A 15 -19.43 -11.84 20.87
CA LYS A 15 -20.87 -11.74 21.18
C LYS A 15 -21.43 -10.33 21.12
N HIS A 16 -20.57 -9.32 21.00
CA HIS A 16 -20.95 -7.91 20.96
C HIS A 16 -20.73 -7.37 19.55
N PRO A 17 -21.63 -6.50 19.04
CA PRO A 17 -21.44 -5.87 17.74
C PRO A 17 -20.22 -4.96 17.77
N ILE A 18 -19.52 -4.86 16.63
CA ILE A 18 -18.51 -3.82 16.42
C ILE A 18 -19.27 -2.48 16.40
N PRO A 19 -18.86 -1.48 17.21
CA PRO A 19 -19.48 -0.16 17.16
C PRO A 19 -19.56 0.35 15.73
N GLU A 20 -20.67 0.99 15.38
CA GLU A 20 -20.86 1.64 14.09
C GLU A 20 -19.62 2.49 13.77
N ALA A 21 -19.08 2.34 12.57
CA ALA A 21 -17.88 3.04 12.18
C ALA A 21 -18.06 4.55 12.43
N PHE A 22 -17.18 5.12 13.26
CA PHE A 22 -17.06 6.57 13.39
C PHE A 22 -16.99 7.15 11.98
N GLN A 23 -17.87 8.11 11.66
CA GLN A 23 -17.87 8.75 10.35
C GLN A 23 -16.45 9.19 10.03
N CYS A 24 -15.88 8.63 8.96
CA CYS A 24 -14.55 9.01 8.51
C CYS A 24 -14.54 10.53 8.31
N PRO A 25 -13.47 11.23 8.72
CA PRO A 25 -13.37 12.64 8.41
C PRO A 25 -13.47 12.83 6.90
N PRO A 26 -14.03 13.97 6.44
CA PRO A 26 -14.13 14.26 5.02
C PRO A 26 -12.75 14.19 4.36
N PRO A 27 -12.67 13.75 3.10
CA PRO A 27 -11.40 13.59 2.41
C PRO A 27 -10.63 14.93 2.38
N PRO A 28 -9.28 14.89 2.45
CA PRO A 28 -8.48 16.09 2.30
C PRO A 28 -8.81 16.82 0.99
N ARG A 29 -8.86 18.15 1.04
CA ARG A 29 -9.10 18.95 -0.17
C ARG A 29 -7.92 18.79 -1.13
N LYS A 30 -8.22 18.46 -2.39
CA LYS A 30 -7.22 18.48 -3.46
C LYS A 30 -6.65 19.89 -3.57
N LYS A 31 -5.32 20.02 -3.48
CA LYS A 31 -4.64 21.30 -3.74
C LYS A 31 -4.87 21.70 -5.20
N SER A 32 -5.06 22.99 -5.45
CA SER A 32 -5.02 23.51 -6.82
C SER A 32 -3.64 23.21 -7.41
N GLN A 33 -3.61 22.77 -8.68
CA GLN A 33 -2.35 22.73 -9.42
C GLN A 33 -1.91 24.19 -9.60
N GLY A 34 -1.00 24.66 -8.74
CA GLY A 34 -0.50 26.04 -8.72
C GLY A 34 0.47 26.37 -9.86
N GLY A 35 0.33 25.71 -11.01
CA GLY A 35 1.23 25.88 -12.15
C GLY A 35 0.48 25.78 -13.46
N PRO A 36 1.02 26.39 -14.54
CA PRO A 36 0.46 26.24 -15.87
C PRO A 36 0.38 24.76 -16.24
N LYS A 37 -0.68 24.41 -16.98
CA LYS A 37 -0.84 23.06 -17.53
C LYS A 37 0.39 22.77 -18.40
N ARG A 38 1.20 21.79 -17.99
CA ARG A 38 2.39 21.40 -18.75
C ARG A 38 1.95 20.96 -20.14
N GLU A 39 2.57 21.52 -21.18
CA GLU A 39 2.32 21.07 -22.54
C GLU A 39 2.68 19.58 -22.68
N PRO A 40 1.98 18.84 -23.55
CA PRO A 40 2.36 17.48 -23.90
C PRO A 40 3.84 17.42 -24.32
N PRO A 41 4.59 16.35 -23.98
CA PRO A 41 5.93 16.16 -24.49
C PRO A 41 5.98 16.17 -26.02
N LYS A 42 7.00 16.82 -26.60
CA LYS A 42 7.14 17.01 -28.06
C LYS A 42 7.18 15.70 -28.86
N ASN A 43 7.61 14.60 -28.24
CA ASN A 43 7.69 13.26 -28.82
C ASN A 43 6.57 12.33 -28.33
N GLY A 44 5.53 12.86 -27.68
CA GLY A 44 4.37 12.08 -27.23
C GLY A 44 4.61 11.24 -25.97
N TYR A 45 5.83 11.17 -25.45
CA TYR A 45 6.16 10.38 -24.27
C TYR A 45 6.84 11.23 -23.20
N PHE A 46 6.45 11.01 -21.95
CA PHE A 46 7.21 11.52 -20.82
C PHE A 46 8.59 10.86 -20.87
N GLN A 47 9.64 11.68 -20.96
CA GLN A 47 11.03 11.24 -20.84
C GLN A 47 11.53 11.67 -19.45
N PRO A 48 11.44 10.80 -18.43
CA PRO A 48 12.05 11.08 -17.14
C PRO A 48 13.56 11.16 -17.33
N PRO A 49 14.22 12.19 -16.77
CA PRO A 49 15.67 12.32 -16.84
C PRO A 49 16.35 11.34 -15.89
N ASP A 50 16.31 10.02 -16.18
CA ASP A 50 17.02 8.95 -15.46
C ASP A 50 16.61 7.51 -15.84
N LEU A 51 15.69 7.25 -16.79
CA LEU A 51 15.30 5.88 -17.11
C LEU A 51 16.47 4.98 -17.53
N ASP A 52 17.37 5.51 -18.36
CA ASP A 52 18.56 4.77 -18.80
C ASP A 52 19.51 4.44 -17.63
N SER A 53 19.49 5.26 -16.57
CA SER A 53 20.27 5.02 -15.35
C SER A 53 19.76 3.80 -14.57
N LEU A 54 18.47 3.46 -14.66
CA LEU A 54 17.90 2.29 -14.00
C LEU A 54 18.37 0.97 -14.65
N PHE A 55 18.56 0.98 -15.97
CA PHE A 55 18.96 -0.20 -16.73
C PHE A 55 20.48 -0.34 -16.90
N THR A 56 21.24 0.73 -16.72
CA THR A 56 22.71 0.68 -16.68
C THR A 56 23.27 0.18 -15.34
N MET A 57 22.42 0.03 -14.31
CA MET A 57 22.82 -0.64 -13.08
C MET A 57 23.13 -2.11 -13.36
N GLN A 58 24.34 -2.53 -12.95
CA GLN A 58 24.85 -3.89 -13.11
C GLN A 58 23.80 -4.92 -12.65
N SER A 59 23.64 -5.99 -13.42
CA SER A 59 22.74 -7.10 -13.09
C SER A 59 22.98 -7.57 -11.65
N ARG A 60 21.93 -7.56 -10.82
CA ARG A 60 22.01 -8.12 -9.46
C ARG A 60 22.47 -9.57 -9.59
N ARG A 61 23.48 -9.94 -8.79
CA ARG A 61 24.08 -11.28 -8.76
C ARG A 61 22.98 -12.34 -8.84
N GLU A 62 23.14 -13.29 -9.76
CA GLU A 62 22.24 -14.43 -9.86
C GLU A 62 22.15 -15.13 -8.52
N ALA A 63 20.93 -15.47 -8.16
CA ALA A 63 20.64 -16.08 -6.89
C ALA A 63 20.88 -17.59 -7.03
N THR A 64 22.06 -18.03 -6.59
CA THR A 64 22.53 -19.43 -6.67
C THR A 64 21.88 -20.33 -5.60
N TRP A 65 20.57 -20.17 -5.39
CA TRP A 65 19.79 -20.91 -4.39
C TRP A 65 19.75 -22.43 -4.60
N PHE A 66 20.31 -22.93 -5.71
CA PHE A 66 20.37 -24.36 -6.05
C PHE A 66 21.78 -24.87 -6.30
N LYS A 67 22.82 -24.23 -5.74
CA LYS A 67 24.16 -24.85 -5.63
C LYS A 67 24.39 -25.36 -4.21
N LEU A 68 23.71 -26.45 -3.85
CA LEU A 68 24.28 -27.61 -3.13
C LEU A 68 23.29 -28.79 -3.21
#